data_AF-A0A971PT99-F1
#
_entry.id   AF-A0A971PT99-F1
#
_cell.length_a   1.000
_cell.length_b   1.000
_cell.length_c   1.000
_cell.angle_alpha   90.00
_cell.angle_beta   90.00
_cell.angle_gamma   90.00
#
_symmetry.space_group_name_H-M   'P 1'
#
loop_
_entity.id
_entity.type
_entity.pdbx_description
1 polymer ?
#
loop_
_entity_poly.entity_id
_entity_poly.type
_entity_poly.pdbx_seq_one_letter_code
_entity_poly.pdbx_strand_id
1 'polypeptide(L)' 'MNRSRTPNFAAFIATGTILGVIVGGLISLFSGNEARLFSENAALGVMAVTFGVLGAILGGLAGVLADMAIQRRQGR' A
#
# COMPACT_ATOMS: atom_id res chain seq x y z
N MET A 1 -8.69 3.17 33.23
CA MET A 1 -8.26 2.07 32.34
C MET A 1 -7.72 2.69 31.06
N ASN A 2 -6.41 2.92 31.01
CA ASN A 2 -5.78 3.64 29.89
C ASN A 2 -5.74 2.68 28.69
N ARG A 3 -6.68 2.82 27.75
CA ARG A 3 -6.64 2.06 26.49
C ARG A 3 -5.47 2.57 25.68
N SER A 4 -4.34 1.88 25.78
CA SER A 4 -3.23 2.02 24.83
C SER A 4 -3.81 1.90 23.43
N ARG A 5 -3.87 3.01 22.69
CA ARG A 5 -4.30 3.03 21.29
C ARG A 5 -3.13 2.51 20.46
N THR A 6 -2.92 1.20 20.47
CA THR A 6 -1.95 0.56 19.59
C THR A 6 -2.46 0.64 18.15
N PRO A 7 -1.66 1.16 17.20
CA PRO A 7 -2.03 1.17 15.80
C PRO A 7 -2.34 -0.25 15.31
N ASN A 8 -3.44 -0.40 14.56
CA ASN A 8 -3.81 -1.69 14.00
C ASN A 8 -3.01 -1.94 12.71
N PHE A 9 -1.79 -2.44 12.87
CA PHE A 9 -0.90 -2.79 11.75
C PHE A 9 -1.50 -3.86 10.84
N ALA A 10 -2.32 -4.79 11.37
CA ALA A 10 -2.98 -5.80 10.55
C ALA A 10 -4.00 -5.18 9.57
N ALA A 11 -4.81 -4.21 10.04
CA ALA A 11 -5.73 -3.47 9.18
C ALA A 11 -4.97 -2.64 8.13
N PHE A 12 -3.86 -2.03 8.52
CA PHE A 12 -3.00 -1.27 7.61
C PHE A 12 -2.43 -2.15 6.48
N ILE A 13 -1.83 -3.30 6.83
CA ILE A 13 -1.30 -4.26 5.86
C ILE A 13 -2.41 -4.79 4.94
N ALA A 14 -3.55 -5.21 5.52
CA ALA A 14 -4.69 -5.71 4.75
C ALA A 14 -5.19 -4.68 3.73
N THR A 15 -5.27 -3.40 4.11
CA THR A 15 -5.72 -2.32 3.22
C THR A 15 -4.73 -2.08 2.08
N GLY A 16 -3.43 -2.06 2.39
CA GLY A 16 -2.38 -1.94 1.37
C GLY A 16 -2.40 -3.11 0.38
N THR A 17 -2.60 -4.34 0.87
CA THR A 17 -2.72 -5.53 0.01
C THR A 17 -3.94 -5.45 -0.91
N ILE A 18 -5.12 -5.09 -0.37
CA ILE A 18 -6.35 -4.95 -1.17
C ILE A 18 -6.16 -3.90 -2.28
N LEU A 19 -5.63 -2.73 -1.94
CA LEU A 19 -5.40 -1.66 -2.90
C LEU A 19 -4.36 -2.05 -3.97
N GLY A 20 -3.27 -2.71 -3.56
CA GLY A 20 -2.24 -3.18 -4.50
C GLY A 20 -2.80 -4.18 -5.53
N VAL A 21 -3.63 -5.13 -5.07
CA VAL A 21 -4.28 -6.11 -5.97
C VAL A 21 -5.23 -5.42 -6.94
N ILE A 22 -6.09 -4.51 -6.44
CA ILE A 22 -7.06 -3.80 -7.29
C ILE A 22 -6.34 -2.95 -8.33
N VAL A 23 -5.40 -2.10 -7.91
CA VAL A 23 -4.69 -1.18 -8.81
C VAL A 23 -3.84 -1.95 -9.83
N GLY A 24 -3.10 -2.98 -9.39
CA GLY A 24 -2.31 -3.82 -10.29
C GLY A 24 -3.18 -4.56 -11.32
N GLY A 25 -4.34 -5.08 -10.90
CA GLY A 25 -5.31 -5.71 -11.80
C GLY A 25 -5.89 -4.75 -12.84
N LEU A 26 -6.26 -3.53 -12.42
CA LEU A 26 -6.78 -2.51 -13.34
C LEU A 26 -5.71 -2.08 -14.37
N ILE A 27 -4.47 -1.85 -13.93
CA ILE A 27 -3.38 -1.51 -14.84
C ILE A 27 -3.17 -2.62 -15.87
N SER A 28 -3.12 -3.89 -15.41
CA SER A 28 -3.00 -5.03 -16.31
C SER A 28 -4.14 -5.12 -17.34
N LEU A 29 -5.35 -4.70 -16.97
CA LEU A 29 -6.52 -4.73 -17.85
C LEU A 29 -6.52 -3.61 -18.88
N PHE A 30 -6.02 -2.42 -18.52
CA PHE A 30 -6.13 -1.20 -19.36
C PHE A 30 -4.86 -0.83 -20.12
N SER A 31 -3.70 -1.39 -19.81
CA SER A 31 -2.42 -1.05 -20.46
C SER A 31 -2.21 -1.66 -21.86
N GLY A 32 -3.20 -1.53 -22.76
CA GLY A 32 -3.19 -1.99 -24.16
C GLY A 32 -1.79 -2.20 -24.77
N ASN A 33 -1.46 -3.46 -25.06
CA ASN A 33 -0.09 -3.94 -25.22
C ASN A 33 0.44 -3.80 -26.67
N GLU A 34 1.42 -2.92 -26.89
CA GLU A 34 2.21 -2.82 -28.14
C GLU A 34 3.72 -3.12 -27.96
N ALA A 35 4.23 -3.31 -26.73
CA ALA A 35 5.66 -3.57 -26.50
C ALA A 35 5.89 -4.65 -25.43
N ARG A 36 5.85 -5.93 -25.84
CA ARG A 36 6.16 -7.07 -24.96
C ARG A 36 7.68 -7.18 -24.74
N LEU A 37 8.25 -6.33 -23.89
CA LEU A 37 9.63 -6.46 -23.40
C LEU A 37 9.78 -7.53 -22.30
N PHE A 38 8.67 -7.98 -21.73
CA PHE A 38 8.60 -8.97 -20.66
C PHE A 38 7.58 -10.05 -21.00
N SER A 39 7.83 -11.28 -20.52
CA SER A 39 6.78 -12.30 -20.49
C SER A 39 5.67 -11.85 -19.53
N GLU A 40 4.42 -12.31 -19.74
CA GLU A 40 3.28 -11.96 -18.89
C GLU A 40 3.57 -12.16 -17.40
N ASN A 41 4.21 -13.27 -17.05
CA ASN A 41 4.60 -13.58 -15.66
C ASN A 41 5.65 -12.58 -15.12
N ALA A 42 6.58 -12.13 -15.95
CA ALA A 42 7.60 -11.16 -15.54
C ALA A 42 7.00 -9.75 -15.38
N ALA A 43 6.07 -9.35 -16.25
CA ALA A 43 5.35 -8.09 -16.11
C ALA A 43 4.53 -8.04 -14.81
N LEU A 44 3.81 -9.12 -14.49
CA LEU A 44 3.08 -9.26 -13.23
C LEU A 44 4.02 -9.19 -12.02
N GLY A 45 5.17 -9.85 -12.09
CA GLY A 45 6.18 -9.82 -11.03
C GLY A 45 6.74 -8.42 -10.77
N VAL A 46 7.11 -7.69 -11.83
CA VAL A 46 7.63 -6.31 -11.72
C VAL A 46 6.57 -5.37 -11.15
N MET A 47 5.32 -5.47 -11.61
CA MET A 47 4.22 -4.65 -11.10
C MET A 47 3.94 -4.96 -9.62
N ALA A 48 3.87 -6.24 -9.24
CA ALA A 48 3.66 -6.65 -7.86
C ALA A 48 4.75 -6.11 -6.92
N VAL A 49 6.02 -6.22 -7.30
CA VAL A 49 7.15 -5.70 -6.51
C VAL A 49 7.10 -4.18 -6.44
N THR A 50 6.90 -3.51 -7.57
CA THR A 50 6.92 -2.03 -7.65
C THR A 50 5.80 -1.44 -6.80
N PHE A 51 4.57 -1.92 -6.98
CA PHE A 51 3.43 -1.44 -6.19
C PHE A 51 3.47 -1.92 -4.74
N GLY A 52 4.03 -3.10 -4.46
CA GLY A 52 4.26 -3.57 -3.09
C GLY A 52 5.22 -2.66 -2.33
N VAL A 53 6.34 -2.28 -2.96
CA VAL A 53 7.32 -1.35 -2.36
C VAL A 53 6.72 0.04 -2.19
N LEU A 54 6.07 0.59 -3.22
CA LEU A 54 5.42 1.90 -3.14
C LEU A 54 4.33 1.92 -2.07
N GLY A 55 3.50 0.87 -1.99
CA GLY A 55 2.46 0.72 -0.99
C GLY A 55 3.03 0.66 0.43
N ALA A 56 4.12 -0.09 0.63
CA ALA A 56 4.81 -0.17 1.92
C ALA A 56 5.37 1.19 2.36
N ILE A 57 5.99 1.94 1.45
CA ILE A 57 6.54 3.28 1.74
C ILE A 57 5.40 4.24 2.09
N LEU A 58 4.41 4.37 1.20
CA LEU A 58 3.31 5.32 1.37
C LEU A 58 2.50 5.02 2.62
N GLY A 59 2.25 3.74 2.85
CA GLY A 59 1.48 3.36 4.00
C GLY A 59 2.26 3.45 5.31
N GLY A 60 3.56 3.16 5.32
CA GLY A 60 4.43 3.43 6.48
C GLY A 60 4.44 4.92 6.83
N LEU A 61 4.55 5.79 5.82
CA LEU A 61 4.45 7.24 5.99
C LEU A 61 3.08 7.65 6.56
N ALA A 62 1.98 7.12 6.00
CA ALA A 62 0.64 7.39 6.51
C ALA A 62 0.46 6.95 7.98
N GLY A 63 1.04 5.81 8.36
CA GLY A 63 1.05 5.33 9.74
C GLY A 63 1.76 6.29 10.70
N VAL A 64 2.94 6.78 10.31
CA VAL A 64 3.69 7.79 11.09
C VAL A 64 2.90 9.09 11.20
N LEU A 65 2.33 9.59 10.10
CA LEU A 65 1.55 10.83 10.11
C LEU A 65 0.28 10.70 10.95
N ALA A 66 -0.39 9.55 10.91
CA ALA A 66 -1.56 9.27 11.74
C ALA A 66 -1.20 9.27 13.23
N ASP A 67 -0.09 8.63 13.60
CA ASP A 67 0.39 8.62 14.98
C ASP A 67 0.75 10.03 15.46
N MET A 68 1.48 10.80 14.64
CA MET A 68 1.80 12.21 14.94
C MET A 68 0.53 13.07 15.10
N ALA A 69 -0.49 12.89 14.25
CA ALA A 69 -1.74 13.62 14.34
C ALA A 69 -2.52 13.28 15.62
N ILE A 70 -2.49 12.02 16.05
CA ILE A 70 -3.12 11.57 17.30
C ILE A 70 -2.40 12.19 18.51
N GLN A 71 -1.06 12.17 18.54
CA GLN A 71 -0.28 12.77 19.61
C GLN A 71 -0.54 14.28 19.74
N ARG A 72 -0.59 15.01 18.60
CA ARG A 72 -0.92 16.45 18.59
C ARG A 72 -2.30 16.78 19.15
N ARG A 73 -3.27 15.88 19.01
CA ARG A 73 -4.63 16.06 19.58
C ARG A 73 -4.72 15.77 21.08
N GLN A 74 -3.77 15.03 21.64
CA GLN A 74 -3.74 14.70 23.08
C GLN A 74 -2.89 15.67 23.91
N GLY A 75 -2.00 16.43 23.26
CA GLY A 75 -1.19 17.48 23.90
C GLY A 75 -1.83 18.87 23.96
N ARG A 76 -3.14 18.99 23.67
CA ARG A 76 -3.97 20.17 23.94
C ARG A 76 -5.02 19.78 24.98
#